data_AF-A0A811Q5P4-F1
#
_entry.id   AF-A0A811Q5P4-F1
#
_cell.length_a   1.000
_cell.length_b   1.000
_cell.length_c   1.000
_cell.angle_alpha   90.00
_cell.angle_beta   90.00
_cell.angle_gamma   90.00
#
_symmetry.space_group_name_H-M   'P 1'
#
loop_
_entity.id
_entity.type
_entity.pdbx_description
1 polymer ?
#
loop_
_entity_poly.entity_id
_entity_poly.type
_entity_poly.pdbx_seq_one_letter_code
_entity_poly.pdbx_strand_id
1 'polypeptide(L)'
;MAGSWKMVVSLLLVLPLLPLASSSMVFKLGGSVYLTEHFYVTMNIGDLAKPYFLDIDTGSNLTWLECHDNNGPCNTCNKMQNSKKAPKRVPVDGILGLGRGSVDLVSQLKHSGAVSKNVIGQYLSSKGGGYLFIGEENVSSSHVTWVPMAPTAPGEPNHYSPGQATLHLDRNPIGTKPLKAIFDSGSTYTLLPENLHAQLVSALKASLSKSSLKQVSDTDTALPLCWKGPKPFKTVHDLPKEFKSLVTLKFDHGVTMTIPPENYLIITGHGNACFGILELPGFDLFVIGGISMQEQLVIYDNEKGRLAWMPSPCDKMPKSKAAIISRI
;
A
#
# COMPACT_ATOMS: atom_id res chain seq x y z
N MET A 1 -3.51 -59.81 21.42
CA MET A 1 -4.59 -58.94 20.91
C MET A 1 -4.03 -58.15 19.73
N ALA A 2 -4.33 -58.58 18.51
CA ALA A 2 -3.85 -57.98 17.27
C ALA A 2 -4.85 -56.92 16.81
N GLY A 3 -4.40 -55.67 16.67
CA GLY A 3 -5.22 -54.56 16.19
C GLY A 3 -5.32 -54.55 14.67
N SER A 4 -6.53 -54.75 14.14
CA SER A 4 -6.86 -54.65 12.72
C SER A 4 -6.83 -53.19 12.27
N TRP A 5 -6.01 -52.87 11.26
CA TRP A 5 -6.09 -51.63 10.49
C TRP A 5 -7.01 -51.85 9.28
N LYS A 6 -7.96 -50.95 9.03
CA LYS A 6 -8.69 -50.90 7.75
C LYS A 6 -8.44 -49.54 7.09
N MET A 7 -7.78 -49.55 5.94
CA MET A 7 -7.92 -48.50 4.94
C MET A 7 -9.31 -48.60 4.33
N VAL A 8 -10.04 -47.49 4.30
CA VAL A 8 -11.22 -47.35 3.46
C VAL A 8 -10.86 -46.34 2.37
N VAL A 9 -10.44 -46.87 1.23
CA VAL A 9 -10.40 -46.16 -0.04
C VAL A 9 -11.72 -46.42 -0.76
N SER A 10 -12.25 -45.36 -1.38
CA SER A 10 -13.35 -45.30 -2.34
C SER A 10 -14.78 -45.26 -1.83
N LEU A 11 -15.29 -44.03 -1.70
CA LEU A 11 -16.57 -43.69 -2.33
C LEU A 11 -16.36 -42.45 -3.20
N LEU A 12 -16.17 -42.68 -4.50
CA LEU A 12 -16.34 -41.68 -5.57
C LEU A 12 -17.80 -41.23 -5.55
N LEU A 13 -18.10 -40.18 -4.78
CA LEU A 13 -19.22 -39.31 -5.10
C LEU A 13 -18.67 -38.27 -6.06
N VAL A 14 -18.99 -38.46 -7.34
CA VAL A 14 -18.99 -37.42 -8.35
C VAL A 14 -19.98 -36.35 -7.88
N LEU A 15 -19.52 -35.44 -7.01
CA LEU A 15 -20.10 -34.11 -7.00
C LEU A 15 -19.81 -33.53 -8.38
N PRO A 16 -20.76 -32.82 -9.01
CA PRO A 16 -20.35 -31.94 -10.09
C PRO A 16 -19.25 -31.06 -9.49
N LEU A 17 -18.07 -31.07 -10.12
CA LEU A 17 -17.09 -30.00 -10.00
C LEU A 17 -17.80 -28.73 -10.45
N LEU A 18 -18.67 -28.18 -9.60
CA LEU A 18 -18.97 -26.78 -9.62
C LEU A 18 -17.60 -26.14 -9.43
N PRO A 19 -17.10 -25.35 -10.39
CA PRO A 19 -15.91 -24.57 -10.13
C PRO A 19 -16.20 -23.84 -8.82
N LEU A 20 -15.31 -23.96 -7.82
CA LEU A 20 -15.36 -23.04 -6.68
C LEU A 20 -15.50 -21.66 -7.31
N ALA A 21 -16.66 -21.03 -7.14
CA ALA A 21 -16.90 -19.72 -7.71
C ALA A 21 -15.71 -18.85 -7.32
N SER A 22 -15.13 -18.10 -8.27
CA SER A 22 -14.03 -17.17 -8.01
C SER A 22 -14.31 -16.42 -6.72
N SER A 23 -13.62 -16.80 -5.65
CA SER A 23 -13.83 -16.24 -4.32
C SER A 23 -12.77 -15.19 -4.09
N SER A 24 -13.26 -13.97 -3.90
CA SER A 24 -12.51 -12.81 -3.43
C SER A 24 -13.19 -12.28 -2.16
N MET A 25 -12.37 -11.77 -1.24
CA MET A 25 -12.81 -10.96 -0.12
C MET A 25 -12.50 -9.51 -0.46
N VAL A 26 -13.47 -8.62 -0.29
CA VAL A 26 -13.31 -7.18 -0.57
C VAL A 26 -13.60 -6.40 0.71
N PHE A 27 -12.67 -5.53 1.06
CA PHE A 27 -12.70 -4.72 2.26
C PHE A 27 -12.66 -3.25 1.90
N LYS A 28 -13.47 -2.44 2.60
CA LYS A 28 -13.36 -0.99 2.54
C LYS A 28 -12.18 -0.55 3.41
N LEU A 29 -11.35 0.33 2.87
CA LEU A 29 -10.25 0.93 3.61
C LEU A 29 -10.70 2.24 4.28
N GLY A 30 -10.19 2.47 5.48
CA GLY A 30 -10.19 3.76 6.15
C GLY A 30 -8.81 4.44 6.05
N GLY A 31 -8.72 5.65 6.59
CA GLY A 31 -7.47 6.40 6.66
C GLY A 31 -7.19 7.27 5.41
N SER A 32 -6.06 7.95 5.42
CA SER A 32 -5.57 8.81 4.35
C SER A 32 -4.09 9.16 4.61
N VAL A 33 -3.37 9.58 3.57
CA VAL A 33 -1.99 10.06 3.71
C VAL A 33 -1.89 11.28 4.63
N TYR A 34 -2.81 12.24 4.53
CA TYR A 34 -2.69 13.52 5.22
C TYR A 34 -3.36 13.55 6.60
N LEU A 35 -4.59 13.04 6.75
CA LEU A 35 -5.34 13.19 8.01
C LEU A 35 -5.00 12.13 9.05
N THR A 36 -4.63 10.92 8.63
CA THR A 36 -4.35 9.80 9.55
C THR A 36 -2.92 9.27 9.42
N GLU A 37 -2.24 9.60 8.32
CA GLU A 37 -0.90 9.12 7.98
C GLU A 37 -0.79 7.59 7.81
N HIS A 38 -1.87 6.89 7.48
CA HIS A 38 -1.86 5.45 7.17
C HIS A 38 -3.22 5.06 6.55
N PHE A 39 -3.28 3.85 5.98
CA PHE A 39 -4.52 3.21 5.57
C PHE A 39 -4.73 1.94 6.37
N TYR A 40 -5.96 1.72 6.81
CA TYR A 40 -6.30 0.58 7.64
C TYR A 40 -7.57 -0.11 7.15
N VAL A 41 -7.74 -1.35 7.55
CA VAL A 41 -8.95 -2.14 7.35
C VAL A 41 -9.56 -2.54 8.68
N THR A 42 -10.90 -2.61 8.74
CA THR A 42 -11.59 -3.21 9.89
C THR A 42 -11.89 -4.67 9.60
N MET A 43 -11.36 -5.58 10.42
CA MET A 43 -11.59 -7.03 10.31
C MET A 43 -12.25 -7.55 11.60
N ASN A 44 -13.21 -8.47 11.50
CA ASN A 44 -13.76 -9.10 12.69
C ASN A 44 -13.04 -10.42 12.97
N ILE A 45 -12.37 -10.51 14.11
CA ILE A 45 -11.49 -11.64 14.44
C ILE A 45 -12.00 -12.38 15.69
N GLY A 46 -11.95 -13.72 15.64
CA GLY A 46 -12.19 -14.63 16.76
C GLY A 46 -13.60 -15.24 16.84
N ASP A 47 -13.76 -16.26 17.69
CA ASP A 47 -15.02 -17.03 17.84
C ASP A 47 -16.22 -16.14 18.19
N LEU A 48 -16.00 -15.18 19.08
CA LEU A 48 -16.90 -14.03 19.27
C LEU A 48 -16.34 -12.87 18.46
N ALA A 49 -16.70 -12.82 17.18
CA ALA A 49 -16.17 -11.88 16.21
C ALA A 49 -16.21 -10.42 16.73
N LYS A 50 -15.03 -9.83 16.94
CA LYS A 50 -14.85 -8.44 17.38
C LYS A 50 -14.12 -7.65 16.30
N PRO A 51 -14.49 -6.37 16.05
CA PRO A 51 -13.79 -5.54 15.07
C PRO A 51 -12.42 -5.11 15.58
N TYR A 52 -11.42 -5.20 14.72
CA TYR A 52 -10.06 -4.69 14.91
C TYR A 52 -9.65 -3.84 13.70
N PHE A 53 -8.93 -2.76 13.97
CA PHE A 53 -8.38 -1.85 12.97
C PHE A 53 -6.93 -2.24 12.69
N LEU A 54 -6.63 -2.65 11.47
CA LEU A 54 -5.31 -3.14 11.08
C LEU A 54 -4.73 -2.27 9.98
N ASP A 55 -3.51 -1.78 10.18
CA ASP A 55 -2.74 -1.10 9.13
C ASP A 55 -2.37 -2.09 8.03
N ILE A 56 -2.60 -1.73 6.77
CA ILE A 56 -2.29 -2.60 5.64
C ILE A 56 -0.81 -2.50 5.27
N ASP A 57 -0.08 -3.60 5.35
CA ASP A 57 1.37 -3.60 5.19
C ASP A 57 1.83 -4.69 4.23
N THR A 58 2.16 -4.27 3.01
CA THR A 58 2.73 -5.13 1.95
C THR A 58 4.24 -5.37 2.13
N GLY A 59 4.91 -4.64 3.02
CA GLY A 59 6.28 -4.89 3.47
C GLY A 59 6.39 -5.96 4.56
N SER A 60 5.30 -6.25 5.29
CA SER A 60 5.28 -7.23 6.40
C SER A 60 4.67 -8.58 6.02
N ASN A 61 5.38 -9.66 6.36
CA ASN A 61 4.87 -11.04 6.14
C ASN A 61 3.86 -11.49 7.20
N LEU A 62 3.91 -10.95 8.42
CA LEU A 62 3.08 -11.43 9.53
C LEU A 62 1.95 -10.44 9.81
N THR A 63 0.73 -10.98 9.90
CA THR A 63 -0.40 -10.27 10.50
C THR A 63 -0.34 -10.44 12.02
N TRP A 64 -0.44 -9.35 12.77
CA TRP A 64 -0.40 -9.38 14.22
C TRP A 64 -1.33 -8.35 14.86
N LEU A 65 -1.74 -8.63 16.09
CA LEU A 65 -2.56 -7.77 16.94
C LEU A 65 -1.80 -7.50 18.24
N GLU A 66 -1.92 -6.29 18.77
CA GLU A 66 -1.44 -5.97 20.11
C GLU A 66 -2.46 -6.48 21.15
N CYS A 67 -2.13 -7.58 21.83
CA CYS A 67 -2.91 -8.12 22.93
C CYS A 67 -2.30 -7.68 24.27
N HIS A 68 -3.14 -7.35 25.27
CA HIS A 68 -2.62 -7.00 26.59
C HIS A 68 -2.11 -8.24 27.35
N ASP A 69 -0.91 -8.16 27.93
CA ASP A 69 -0.08 -9.25 28.47
C ASP A 69 -0.63 -10.05 29.68
N ASN A 70 -1.88 -9.87 30.09
CA ASN A 70 -2.42 -10.62 31.23
C ASN A 70 -2.93 -12.02 30.81
N ASN A 71 -2.02 -12.87 30.30
CA ASN A 71 -2.10 -14.35 30.21
C ASN A 71 -3.45 -15.00 29.79
N GLY A 72 -4.25 -14.33 28.98
CA GLY A 72 -5.53 -14.83 28.47
C GLY A 72 -5.64 -14.74 26.94
N PRO A 73 -6.67 -15.35 26.32
CA PRO A 73 -6.99 -15.06 24.92
C PRO A 73 -7.14 -13.55 24.73
N CYS A 74 -6.90 -13.05 23.51
CA CYS A 74 -6.88 -11.62 23.16
C CYS A 74 -8.26 -10.95 23.44
N ASN A 75 -8.58 -10.74 24.71
CA ASN A 75 -9.89 -10.36 25.21
C ASN A 75 -10.09 -8.84 25.10
N THR A 76 -8.98 -8.12 25.20
CA THR A 76 -8.83 -6.68 25.00
C THR A 76 -7.54 -6.44 24.22
N CYS A 77 -7.64 -6.14 22.92
CA CYS A 77 -6.62 -5.29 22.28
C CYS A 77 -6.77 -3.88 22.85
N ASN A 78 -5.73 -3.06 22.78
CA ASN A 78 -5.70 -1.71 23.32
C ASN A 78 -6.91 -0.88 22.85
N LYS A 79 -8.03 -0.92 23.58
CA LYS A 79 -9.07 0.10 23.49
C LYS A 79 -8.51 1.33 24.15
N MET A 80 -7.84 2.19 23.38
CA MET A 80 -7.32 3.41 23.97
C MET A 80 -8.46 4.27 24.52
N GLN A 81 -8.23 4.69 25.76
CA GLN A 81 -9.08 5.54 26.55
C GLN A 81 -9.46 6.81 25.78
N ASN A 82 -10.68 7.30 26.02
CA ASN A 82 -11.19 8.59 25.56
C ASN A 82 -10.26 9.75 25.99
N SER A 83 -9.16 9.96 25.29
CA SER A 83 -8.34 11.15 25.45
C SER A 83 -9.07 12.31 24.76
N LYS A 84 -9.48 13.32 25.52
CA LYS A 84 -10.17 14.54 25.07
C LYS A 84 -9.35 15.45 24.13
N LYS A 85 -8.31 14.92 23.48
CA LYS A 85 -7.65 15.49 22.31
C LYS A 85 -7.61 14.38 21.27
N ALA A 86 -8.28 14.59 20.14
CA ALA A 86 -8.20 13.66 19.01
C ALA A 86 -6.72 13.51 18.62
N PRO A 87 -6.15 12.29 18.62
CA PRO A 87 -4.82 12.09 18.09
C PRO A 87 -4.83 12.39 16.57
N LYS A 88 -3.76 13.02 16.06
CA LYS A 88 -3.55 13.22 14.61
C LYS A 88 -3.40 11.89 13.85
N ARG A 89 -3.09 10.79 14.54
CA ARG A 89 -3.13 9.42 14.00
C ARG A 89 -4.29 8.66 14.61
N VAL A 90 -5.11 8.02 13.78
CA VAL A 90 -6.09 7.03 14.26
C VAL A 90 -5.29 5.84 14.81
N PRO A 91 -5.43 5.47 16.10
CA PRO A 91 -4.75 4.29 16.62
C PRO A 91 -5.27 3.03 15.91
N VAL A 92 -4.36 2.11 15.58
CA VAL A 92 -4.68 0.78 15.08
C VAL A 92 -4.38 -0.29 16.13
N ASP A 93 -5.08 -1.41 16.06
CA ASP A 93 -4.92 -2.56 16.95
C ASP A 93 -3.76 -3.48 16.54
N GLY A 94 -3.19 -3.28 15.34
CA GLY A 94 -2.09 -4.10 14.81
C GLY A 94 -1.83 -3.89 13.33
N ILE A 95 -1.11 -4.84 12.71
CA ILE A 95 -0.74 -4.83 11.29
C ILE A 95 -1.40 -6.00 10.57
N LEU A 96 -2.02 -5.73 9.42
CA LEU A 96 -2.38 -6.71 8.41
C LEU A 96 -1.20 -6.92 7.46
N GLY A 97 -0.42 -7.95 7.73
CA GLY A 97 0.72 -8.34 6.89
C GLY A 97 0.26 -8.98 5.57
N LEU A 98 0.62 -8.34 4.47
CA LEU A 98 0.25 -8.67 3.09
C LEU A 98 1.48 -9.05 2.23
N GLY A 99 2.63 -9.27 2.86
CA GLY A 99 3.91 -9.62 2.22
C GLY A 99 3.91 -10.95 1.45
N ARG A 100 5.07 -11.31 0.89
CA ARG A 100 5.21 -12.42 -0.08
C ARG A 100 5.82 -13.68 0.52
N GLY A 101 5.37 -14.12 1.69
CA GLY A 101 5.95 -15.26 2.43
C GLY A 101 4.93 -16.38 2.69
N SER A 102 5.34 -17.65 2.73
CA SER A 102 4.41 -18.77 2.89
C SER A 102 3.55 -18.77 4.17
N VAL A 103 3.89 -17.93 5.16
CA VAL A 103 3.16 -17.74 6.42
C VAL A 103 2.26 -16.50 6.41
N ASP A 104 2.22 -15.75 5.30
CA ASP A 104 1.37 -14.57 5.16
C ASP A 104 -0.13 -14.94 5.20
N LEU A 105 -0.99 -14.00 5.60
CA LEU A 105 -2.42 -14.25 5.77
C LEU A 105 -3.08 -14.72 4.47
N VAL A 106 -2.67 -14.18 3.32
CA VAL A 106 -3.25 -14.51 2.02
C VAL A 106 -2.88 -15.92 1.60
N SER A 107 -1.64 -16.35 1.88
CA SER A 107 -1.22 -17.75 1.75
C SER A 107 -2.07 -18.67 2.62
N GLN A 108 -2.37 -18.30 3.87
CA GLN A 108 -3.24 -19.07 4.76
C GLN A 108 -4.70 -19.14 4.28
N LEU A 109 -5.27 -18.02 3.83
CA LEU A 109 -6.63 -17.93 3.29
C LEU A 109 -6.79 -18.76 2.01
N LYS A 110 -5.75 -18.80 1.16
CA LYS A 110 -5.75 -19.69 -0.01
C LYS A 110 -5.69 -21.15 0.42
N HIS A 111 -4.82 -21.50 1.37
CA HIS A 111 -4.67 -22.88 1.84
C HIS A 111 -5.94 -23.44 2.49
N SER A 112 -6.69 -22.61 3.22
CA SER A 112 -7.99 -22.98 3.79
C SER A 112 -9.13 -23.04 2.77
N GLY A 113 -8.91 -22.55 1.54
CA GLY A 113 -9.93 -22.46 0.49
C GLY A 113 -10.89 -21.27 0.63
N ALA A 114 -10.64 -20.35 1.57
CA ALA A 114 -11.45 -19.14 1.75
C ALA A 114 -11.37 -18.20 0.54
N VAL A 115 -10.20 -18.14 -0.11
CA VAL A 115 -9.99 -17.43 -1.38
C VAL A 115 -9.43 -18.38 -2.44
N SER A 116 -9.75 -18.11 -3.70
CA SER A 116 -9.39 -18.97 -4.83
C SER A 116 -7.96 -18.77 -5.34
N LYS A 117 -7.35 -17.60 -5.07
CA LYS A 117 -6.02 -17.21 -5.55
C LYS A 117 -5.27 -16.43 -4.48
N ASN A 118 -3.95 -16.57 -4.43
CA ASN A 118 -3.06 -15.69 -3.69
C ASN A 118 -2.79 -14.45 -4.57
N VAL A 119 -3.77 -13.56 -4.60
CA VAL A 119 -3.74 -12.29 -5.30
C VAL A 119 -4.26 -11.22 -4.36
N ILE A 120 -3.57 -10.09 -4.32
CA ILE A 120 -3.93 -8.93 -3.52
C ILE A 120 -4.12 -7.77 -4.47
N GLY A 121 -5.16 -6.97 -4.30
CA GLY A 121 -5.27 -5.70 -4.98
C GLY A 121 -5.70 -4.61 -4.03
N GLN A 122 -5.07 -3.45 -4.14
CA GLN A 122 -5.37 -2.30 -3.30
C GLN A 122 -5.55 -1.05 -4.16
N TYR A 123 -6.50 -0.22 -3.75
CA TYR A 123 -6.71 1.09 -4.29
C TYR A 123 -6.81 2.08 -3.13
N LEU A 124 -5.93 3.07 -3.11
CA LEU A 124 -5.85 4.10 -2.07
C LEU A 124 -6.39 5.41 -2.62
N SER A 125 -7.43 5.98 -2.02
CA SER A 125 -8.00 7.24 -2.51
C SER A 125 -7.22 8.44 -1.95
N SER A 126 -6.96 9.43 -2.80
CA SER A 126 -6.47 10.76 -2.42
C SER A 126 -7.44 11.51 -1.49
N LYS A 127 -8.73 11.17 -1.53
CA LYS A 127 -9.78 11.74 -0.67
C LYS A 127 -9.94 10.99 0.66
N GLY A 128 -9.15 9.94 0.87
CA GLY A 128 -9.25 9.06 2.03
C GLY A 128 -10.07 7.80 1.76
N GLY A 129 -9.68 6.72 2.43
CA GLY A 129 -10.21 5.37 2.27
C GLY A 129 -9.76 4.73 0.96
N GLY A 130 -10.62 3.89 0.40
CA GLY A 130 -10.33 3.07 -0.76
C GLY A 130 -10.86 1.65 -0.57
N TYR A 131 -10.22 0.68 -1.21
CA TYR A 131 -10.56 -0.73 -1.02
C TYR A 131 -9.35 -1.64 -1.16
N LEU A 132 -9.45 -2.78 -0.49
CA LEU A 132 -8.52 -3.92 -0.58
C LEU A 132 -9.33 -5.12 -1.04
N PHE A 133 -8.80 -5.92 -1.96
CA PHE A 133 -9.31 -7.25 -2.23
C PHE A 133 -8.22 -8.31 -2.07
N ILE A 134 -8.65 -9.49 -1.65
CA ILE A 134 -7.82 -10.69 -1.50
C ILE A 134 -8.53 -11.81 -2.26
N GLY A 135 -7.87 -12.44 -3.23
CA GLY A 135 -8.44 -13.46 -4.10
C GLY A 135 -8.60 -13.04 -5.56
N GLU A 136 -9.37 -13.82 -6.32
CA GLU A 136 -9.58 -13.61 -7.75
C GLU A 136 -10.63 -12.52 -8.01
N GLU A 137 -10.20 -11.37 -8.50
CA GLU A 137 -11.08 -10.28 -8.93
C GLU A 137 -10.90 -9.99 -10.42
N ASN A 138 -12.01 -9.75 -11.13
CA ASN A 138 -11.98 -9.41 -12.55
C ASN A 138 -11.59 -7.95 -12.75
N VAL A 139 -10.30 -7.66 -12.67
CA VAL A 139 -9.77 -6.35 -13.03
C VAL A 139 -9.70 -6.25 -14.55
N SER A 140 -10.28 -5.18 -15.12
CA SER A 140 -10.17 -4.91 -16.56
C SER A 140 -8.71 -4.86 -16.99
N SER A 141 -8.35 -5.55 -18.07
CA SER A 141 -6.98 -5.55 -18.59
C SER A 141 -6.62 -4.26 -19.34
N SER A 142 -7.58 -3.38 -19.61
CA SER A 142 -7.35 -2.10 -20.28
C SER A 142 -6.50 -1.19 -19.40
N HIS A 143 -5.37 -0.71 -19.92
CA HIS A 143 -4.43 0.22 -19.24
C HIS A 143 -3.66 -0.34 -18.04
N VAL A 144 -3.63 -1.66 -17.85
CA VAL A 144 -2.80 -2.29 -16.81
C VAL A 144 -1.35 -2.39 -17.26
N THR A 145 -0.44 -1.91 -16.42
CA THR A 145 1.00 -2.15 -16.57
C THR A 145 1.39 -3.35 -15.71
N TRP A 146 1.71 -4.48 -16.33
CA TRP A 146 2.21 -5.67 -15.63
C TRP A 146 3.74 -5.74 -15.70
N VAL A 147 4.37 -6.11 -14.59
CA VAL A 147 5.81 -6.35 -14.50
C VAL A 147 6.09 -7.64 -13.72
N PRO A 148 7.09 -8.45 -14.12
CA PRO A 148 7.53 -9.55 -13.29
C PRO A 148 8.06 -9.04 -11.96
N MET A 149 7.82 -9.75 -10.87
CA MET A 149 8.46 -9.44 -9.60
C MET A 149 9.93 -9.87 -9.67
N ALA A 150 10.81 -9.00 -9.19
CA ALA A 150 12.22 -9.32 -9.06
C ALA A 150 12.41 -10.50 -8.07
N PRO A 151 13.37 -11.39 -8.34
CA PRO A 151 13.73 -12.45 -7.42
C PRO A 151 14.30 -11.86 -6.13
N THR A 152 14.04 -12.53 -5.02
CA THR A 152 14.65 -12.18 -3.72
C THR A 152 15.97 -12.92 -3.57
N ALA A 153 17.04 -12.21 -3.21
CA ALA A 153 18.32 -12.84 -2.89
C ALA A 153 18.20 -13.66 -1.59
N PRO A 154 18.95 -14.77 -1.43
CA PRO A 154 18.99 -15.51 -0.18
C PRO A 154 19.34 -14.60 1.01
N GLY A 155 18.52 -14.61 2.06
CA GLY A 155 18.71 -13.78 3.25
C GLY A 155 18.14 -12.36 3.15
N GLU A 156 17.63 -11.92 1.99
CA GLU A 156 16.89 -10.68 1.89
C GLU A 156 15.40 -10.86 2.25
N PRO A 157 14.72 -9.82 2.77
CA PRO A 157 13.28 -9.85 2.96
C PRO A 157 12.53 -9.99 1.63
N ASN A 158 11.42 -10.74 1.66
CA ASN A 158 10.53 -10.96 0.52
C ASN A 158 9.61 -9.75 0.27
N HIS A 159 10.18 -8.63 -0.16
CA HIS A 159 9.40 -7.47 -0.57
C HIS A 159 8.82 -7.61 -1.98
N TYR A 160 7.69 -6.96 -2.23
CA TYR A 160 7.17 -6.77 -3.58
C TYR A 160 8.04 -5.77 -4.34
N SER A 161 8.85 -6.27 -5.28
CA SER A 161 9.77 -5.44 -6.04
C SER A 161 9.56 -5.65 -7.54
N PRO A 162 9.37 -4.60 -8.34
CA PRO A 162 9.50 -4.65 -9.80
C PRO A 162 10.96 -4.75 -10.28
N GLY A 163 11.94 -4.61 -9.37
CA GLY A 163 13.37 -4.64 -9.69
C GLY A 163 14.05 -3.27 -9.55
N GLN A 164 15.14 -3.08 -10.28
CA GLN A 164 15.94 -1.87 -10.24
C GLN A 164 15.36 -0.76 -11.12
N ALA A 165 15.44 0.47 -10.64
CA ALA A 165 14.95 1.66 -11.32
C ALA A 165 15.93 2.83 -11.22
N THR A 166 15.89 3.70 -12.22
CA THR A 166 16.46 5.05 -12.15
C THR A 166 15.36 6.07 -11.87
N LEU A 167 15.67 7.06 -11.02
CA LEU A 167 14.77 8.17 -10.71
C LEU A 167 14.97 9.29 -11.72
N HIS A 168 13.88 9.90 -12.17
CA HIS A 168 13.89 11.05 -13.06
C HIS A 168 12.95 12.13 -12.54
N LEU A 169 13.33 13.39 -12.72
CA LEU A 169 12.43 14.54 -12.64
C LEU A 169 12.22 15.05 -14.06
N ASP A 170 10.98 14.96 -14.54
CA ASP A 170 10.62 15.11 -15.94
C ASP A 170 11.45 14.17 -16.84
N ARG A 171 12.34 14.72 -17.66
CA ARG A 171 13.22 13.95 -18.55
C ARG A 171 14.62 13.76 -17.98
N ASN A 172 14.95 14.42 -16.87
CA ASN A 172 16.30 14.47 -16.34
C ASN A 172 16.49 13.38 -15.28
N PRO A 173 17.52 12.53 -15.41
CA PRO A 173 17.86 11.56 -14.38
C PRO A 173 18.31 12.26 -13.10
N ILE A 174 17.96 11.66 -11.96
CA ILE A 174 18.40 12.02 -10.63
C ILE A 174 19.23 10.84 -10.11
N GLY A 175 20.43 11.11 -9.58
CA GLY A 175 21.39 10.08 -9.20
C GLY A 175 22.17 9.48 -10.38
N THR A 176 23.05 8.53 -10.05
CA THR A 176 24.05 7.97 -11.00
C THR A 176 23.91 6.47 -11.23
N LYS A 177 23.20 5.75 -10.36
CA LYS A 177 23.01 4.29 -10.45
C LYS A 177 21.54 3.91 -10.26
N PRO A 178 21.05 2.86 -10.94
CA PRO A 178 19.77 2.24 -10.58
C PRO A 178 19.80 1.71 -9.15
N LEU A 179 18.63 1.68 -8.49
CA LEU A 179 18.46 1.03 -7.20
C LEU A 179 17.18 0.19 -7.20
N LYS A 180 17.13 -0.82 -6.33
CA LYS A 180 15.94 -1.64 -6.11
C LYS A 180 14.77 -0.76 -5.65
N ALA A 181 13.61 -0.93 -6.26
CA ALA A 181 12.36 -0.34 -5.78
C ALA A 181 11.46 -1.42 -5.16
N ILE A 182 10.77 -1.05 -4.10
CA ILE A 182 9.79 -1.91 -3.42
C ILE A 182 8.47 -1.16 -3.23
N PHE A 183 7.36 -1.89 -3.30
CA PHE A 183 6.05 -1.38 -2.91
C PHE A 183 5.82 -1.73 -1.44
N ASP A 184 5.51 -0.71 -0.64
CA ASP A 184 5.20 -0.86 0.78
C ASP A 184 4.05 0.08 1.17
N SER A 185 2.88 -0.49 1.39
CA SER A 185 1.67 0.20 1.84
C SER A 185 1.70 0.57 3.32
N GLY A 186 2.57 -0.06 4.12
CA GLY A 186 2.80 0.29 5.52
C GLY A 186 3.59 1.60 5.66
N SER A 187 4.34 1.98 4.62
CA SER A 187 4.95 3.29 4.51
C SER A 187 3.99 4.33 3.94
N THR A 188 3.61 5.33 4.73
CA THR A 188 2.71 6.43 4.32
C THR A 188 3.26 7.24 3.15
N TYR A 189 4.53 7.62 3.27
CA TYR A 189 5.26 8.46 2.32
C TYR A 189 6.19 7.61 1.49
N THR A 190 6.54 8.10 0.30
CA THR A 190 7.58 7.46 -0.51
C THR A 190 8.95 7.83 0.05
N LEU A 191 9.85 6.86 0.19
CA LEU A 191 11.14 7.05 0.83
C LEU A 191 12.27 6.79 -0.17
N LEU A 192 13.26 7.68 -0.18
CA LEU A 192 14.44 7.63 -1.06
C LEU A 192 15.72 7.61 -0.23
N PRO A 193 16.83 7.06 -0.76
CA PRO A 193 18.13 7.22 -0.11
C PRO A 193 18.46 8.71 0.04
N GLU A 194 19.09 9.06 1.15
CA GLU A 194 19.36 10.45 1.58
C GLU A 194 19.97 11.32 0.47
N ASN A 195 21.06 10.86 -0.17
CA ASN A 195 21.71 11.60 -1.26
C ASN A 195 20.80 11.80 -2.46
N LEU A 196 19.98 10.80 -2.80
CA LEU A 196 19.08 10.86 -3.93
C LEU A 196 17.89 11.80 -3.66
N HIS A 197 17.35 11.76 -2.44
CA HIS A 197 16.36 12.71 -1.95
C HIS A 197 16.88 14.14 -2.04
N ALA A 198 18.09 14.41 -1.55
CA ALA A 198 18.69 15.74 -1.60
C ALA A 198 18.85 16.26 -3.04
N GLN A 199 19.28 15.40 -3.98
CA GLN A 199 19.37 15.75 -5.40
C GLN A 199 18.01 16.04 -6.02
N LEU A 200 16.99 15.22 -5.74
CA LEU A 200 15.63 15.45 -6.21
C LEU A 200 15.07 16.77 -5.69
N VAL A 201 15.22 17.04 -4.38
CA VAL A 201 14.79 18.29 -3.75
C VAL A 201 15.51 19.50 -4.36
N SER A 202 16.81 19.38 -4.62
CA SER A 202 17.60 20.45 -5.26
C SER A 202 17.09 20.74 -6.68
N ALA A 203 16.87 19.70 -7.48
CA ALA A 203 16.33 19.83 -8.84
C ALA A 203 14.92 20.43 -8.86
N LEU A 204 14.04 20.00 -7.93
CA LEU A 204 12.70 20.55 -7.77
C LEU A 204 12.74 22.02 -7.34
N LYS A 205 13.58 22.38 -6.37
CA LYS A 205 13.74 23.80 -5.98
C LYS A 205 14.25 24.66 -7.13
N ALA A 206 15.15 24.12 -7.95
CA ALA A 206 15.64 24.82 -9.13
C ALA A 206 14.54 25.04 -10.17
N SER A 207 13.66 24.05 -10.42
CA SER A 207 12.51 24.22 -11.34
C SER A 207 11.52 25.27 -10.85
N LEU A 208 11.38 25.43 -9.53
CA LEU A 208 10.50 26.42 -8.90
C LEU A 208 11.10 27.81 -8.73
N SER A 209 12.39 28.01 -9.07
CA SER A 209 13.13 29.26 -8.79
C SER A 209 12.52 30.53 -9.40
N LYS A 210 11.79 30.41 -10.51
CA LYS A 210 11.09 31.52 -11.19
C LYS A 210 9.61 31.66 -10.80
N SER A 211 9.12 30.78 -9.93
CA SER A 211 7.72 30.80 -9.49
C SER A 211 7.49 31.84 -8.39
N SER A 212 6.22 32.19 -8.14
CA SER A 212 5.83 33.05 -7.01
C SER A 212 5.75 32.30 -5.67
N LEU A 213 6.16 31.03 -5.63
CA LEU A 213 6.04 30.18 -4.45
C LEU A 213 7.10 30.53 -3.41
N LYS A 214 6.72 30.49 -2.14
CA LYS A 214 7.63 30.71 -1.01
C LYS A 214 7.70 29.46 -0.17
N GLN A 215 8.91 28.97 0.10
CA GLN A 215 9.10 27.86 1.04
C GLN A 215 8.65 28.31 2.44
N VAL A 216 7.94 27.44 3.15
CA VAL A 216 7.42 27.68 4.50
C VAL A 216 7.54 26.43 5.35
N SER A 217 7.55 26.61 6.67
CA SER A 217 7.24 25.54 7.62
C SER A 217 5.73 25.52 7.85
N ASP A 218 5.12 24.34 7.84
CA ASP A 218 3.69 24.15 8.07
C ASP A 218 3.48 23.37 9.36
N THR A 219 2.80 23.95 10.34
CA THR A 219 2.55 23.32 11.64
C THR A 219 1.44 22.27 11.61
N ASP A 220 0.74 22.15 10.49
CA ASP A 220 -0.34 21.19 10.31
C ASP A 220 0.17 19.77 10.04
N THR A 221 1.35 19.66 9.43
CA THR A 221 2.00 18.39 9.07
C THR A 221 3.42 18.29 9.66
N ALA A 222 3.96 17.08 9.75
CA ALA A 222 5.36 16.85 10.10
C ALA A 222 6.30 16.92 8.87
N LEU A 223 5.76 17.16 7.66
CA LEU A 223 6.54 17.21 6.44
C LEU A 223 7.51 18.41 6.44
N PRO A 224 8.81 18.18 6.16
CA PRO A 224 9.84 19.21 6.33
C PRO A 224 9.87 20.26 5.21
N LEU A 225 9.23 19.98 4.07
CA LEU A 225 9.36 20.78 2.87
C LEU A 225 7.98 21.17 2.31
N CYS A 226 7.59 22.42 2.52
CA CYS A 226 6.32 22.96 2.06
C CYS A 226 6.49 24.32 1.36
N TRP A 227 5.51 24.68 0.52
CA TRP A 227 5.44 25.97 -0.17
C TRP A 227 4.04 26.57 -0.09
N LYS A 228 4.00 27.90 0.01
CA LYS A 228 2.77 28.69 -0.11
C LYS A 228 2.77 29.51 -1.39
N GLY A 229 1.60 29.65 -1.98
CA GLY A 229 1.36 30.57 -3.09
C GLY A 229 0.89 31.96 -2.63
N PRO A 230 0.60 32.86 -3.59
CA PRO A 230 -0.05 34.15 -3.30
C PRO A 230 -1.45 33.99 -2.69
N LYS A 231 -2.12 32.87 -2.97
CA LYS A 231 -3.40 32.46 -2.38
C LYS A 231 -3.27 31.01 -1.86
N PRO A 232 -4.04 30.63 -0.83
CA PRO A 232 -4.08 29.25 -0.35
C PRO A 232 -4.53 28.29 -1.46
N PHE A 233 -3.83 27.16 -1.61
CA PHE A 233 -4.21 26.09 -2.54
C PHE A 233 -5.37 25.29 -1.94
N LYS A 234 -6.33 24.90 -2.78
CA LYS A 234 -7.40 23.95 -2.42
C LYS A 234 -7.09 22.56 -2.94
N THR A 235 -6.44 22.48 -4.10
CA THR A 235 -6.05 21.22 -4.74
C THR A 235 -4.66 21.37 -5.39
N VAL A 236 -4.02 20.24 -5.69
CA VAL A 236 -2.76 20.20 -6.43
C VAL A 236 -2.91 20.87 -7.82
N HIS A 237 -4.11 20.91 -8.38
CA HIS A 237 -4.36 21.56 -9.67
C HIS A 237 -4.23 23.09 -9.62
N ASP A 238 -4.35 23.71 -8.44
CA ASP A 238 -4.17 25.15 -8.21
C ASP A 238 -2.69 25.57 -8.28
N LEU A 239 -1.76 24.60 -8.27
CA LEU A 239 -0.33 24.86 -8.30
C LEU A 239 0.13 25.40 -9.67
N PRO A 240 1.18 26.23 -9.68
CA PRO A 240 1.75 26.76 -10.92
C PRO A 240 2.34 25.63 -11.78
N LYS A 241 2.47 25.86 -13.09
CA LYS A 241 2.89 24.83 -14.05
C LYS A 241 4.27 24.25 -13.73
N GLU A 242 5.15 25.08 -13.17
CA GLU A 242 6.51 24.73 -12.74
C GLU A 242 6.51 23.67 -11.63
N PHE A 243 5.41 23.55 -10.87
CA PHE A 243 5.25 22.55 -9.82
C PHE A 243 4.57 21.26 -10.31
N LYS A 244 4.29 21.18 -11.62
CA LYS A 244 3.66 20.01 -12.28
C LYS A 244 4.69 19.06 -12.91
N SER A 245 5.95 19.13 -12.48
CA SER A 245 6.97 18.18 -12.91
C SER A 245 6.58 16.75 -12.56
N LEU A 246 6.97 15.80 -13.41
CA LEU A 246 6.66 14.40 -13.20
C LEU A 246 7.85 13.70 -12.55
N VAL A 247 7.64 13.10 -11.39
CA VAL A 247 8.61 12.15 -10.83
C VAL A 247 8.40 10.82 -11.53
N THR A 248 9.47 10.21 -12.03
CA THR A 248 9.38 9.00 -12.85
C THR A 248 10.42 7.96 -12.41
N LEU A 249 9.97 6.73 -12.21
CA LEU A 249 10.84 5.56 -12.04
C LEU A 249 10.91 4.81 -13.37
N LYS A 250 12.10 4.72 -13.96
CA LYS A 250 12.36 3.93 -15.17
C LYS A 250 13.07 2.63 -14.78
N PHE A 251 12.39 1.51 -14.95
CA PHE A 251 12.90 0.18 -14.63
C PHE A 251 13.80 -0.35 -15.74
N ASP A 252 14.78 -1.19 -15.39
CA ASP A 252 15.79 -1.72 -16.33
C ASP A 252 15.17 -2.51 -17.50
N HIS A 253 13.98 -3.09 -17.31
CA HIS A 253 13.21 -3.77 -18.35
C HIS A 253 12.34 -2.82 -19.20
N GLY A 254 12.62 -1.52 -19.19
CA GLY A 254 11.99 -0.52 -20.06
C GLY A 254 10.59 -0.06 -19.65
N VAL A 255 10.03 -0.61 -18.58
CA VAL A 255 8.72 -0.17 -18.04
C VAL A 255 8.94 1.05 -17.16
N THR A 256 7.94 1.92 -17.10
CA THR A 256 8.01 3.19 -16.38
C THR A 256 6.83 3.33 -15.44
N MET A 257 7.07 3.77 -14.21
CA MET A 257 6.04 4.24 -13.30
C MET A 257 6.14 5.76 -13.18
N THR A 258 5.07 6.45 -13.56
CA THR A 258 4.97 7.91 -13.41
C THR A 258 4.25 8.22 -12.10
N ILE A 259 4.83 9.11 -11.32
CA ILE A 259 4.30 9.61 -10.05
C ILE A 259 3.98 11.10 -10.27
N PRO A 260 2.72 11.44 -10.60
CA PRO A 260 2.34 12.82 -10.84
C PRO A 260 2.30 13.63 -9.53
N PRO A 261 2.19 14.97 -9.60
CA PRO A 261 2.12 15.85 -8.42
C PRO A 261 1.08 15.42 -7.38
N GLU A 262 -0.06 14.91 -7.82
CA GLU A 262 -1.13 14.40 -6.97
C GLU A 262 -0.71 13.19 -6.10
N ASN A 263 0.38 12.53 -6.47
CA ASN A 263 0.94 11.32 -5.87
C ASN A 263 2.27 11.56 -5.12
N TYR A 264 2.68 12.83 -4.97
CA TYR A 264 3.82 13.20 -4.14
C TYR A 264 3.65 14.55 -3.42
N LEU A 265 2.58 15.31 -3.66
CA LEU A 265 2.26 16.56 -2.96
C LEU A 265 0.98 16.43 -2.13
N ILE A 266 1.01 17.04 -0.95
CA ILE A 266 -0.13 17.14 -0.05
C ILE A 266 -0.52 18.61 0.09
N ILE A 267 -1.81 18.92 -0.09
CA ILE A 267 -2.36 20.23 0.23
C ILE A 267 -2.87 20.21 1.66
N THR A 268 -2.26 21.01 2.54
CA THR A 268 -2.62 21.08 3.97
C THR A 268 -3.88 21.91 4.20
N GLY A 269 -4.41 21.87 5.43
CA GLY A 269 -5.54 22.70 5.84
C GLY A 269 -5.24 24.20 5.81
N HIS A 270 -3.96 24.57 5.90
CA HIS A 270 -3.48 25.95 5.69
C HIS A 270 -3.38 26.35 4.21
N GLY A 271 -3.62 25.42 3.27
CA GLY A 271 -3.51 25.62 1.84
C GLY A 271 -2.07 25.75 1.35
N ASN A 272 -1.13 25.09 2.02
CA ASN A 272 0.25 24.94 1.56
C ASN A 272 0.42 23.59 0.85
N ALA A 273 1.33 23.53 -0.12
CA ALA A 273 1.72 22.29 -0.77
C ALA A 273 2.98 21.73 -0.12
N CYS A 274 2.93 20.51 0.40
CA CYS A 274 4.01 19.83 1.10
C CYS A 274 4.49 18.60 0.32
N PHE A 275 5.81 18.40 0.29
CA PHE A 275 6.46 17.29 -0.41
C PHE A 275 6.39 16.02 0.42
N GLY A 276 5.70 15.00 -0.08
CA GLY A 276 5.51 13.70 0.58
C GLY A 276 6.45 12.61 0.09
N ILE A 277 7.61 12.99 -0.47
CA ILE A 277 8.74 12.09 -0.65
C ILE A 277 9.79 12.48 0.39
N LEU A 278 10.24 11.52 1.19
CA LEU A 278 11.16 11.73 2.30
C LEU A 278 12.48 10.97 2.08
N GLU A 279 13.48 11.31 2.87
CA GLU A 279 14.73 10.56 2.95
C GLU A 279 14.61 9.34 3.87
N LEU A 280 15.38 8.31 3.54
CA LEU A 280 15.56 7.08 4.30
C LEU A 280 17.06 6.91 4.59
N PRO A 281 17.54 7.42 5.74
CA PRO A 281 18.94 7.34 6.10
C PRO A 281 19.40 5.88 6.26
N GLY A 282 20.55 5.53 5.69
CA GLY A 282 21.18 4.21 5.86
C GLY A 282 20.64 3.09 4.97
N PHE A 283 19.73 3.37 4.04
CA PHE A 283 19.21 2.37 3.10
C PHE A 283 19.36 2.81 1.63
N ASP A 284 19.81 1.88 0.79
CA ASP A 284 20.07 2.08 -0.65
C ASP A 284 18.93 1.49 -1.51
N LEU A 285 17.69 1.89 -1.25
CA LEU A 285 16.50 1.42 -1.99
C LEU A 285 15.40 2.47 -2.09
N PHE A 286 14.51 2.34 -3.08
CA PHE A 286 13.30 3.13 -3.23
C PHE A 286 12.12 2.44 -2.54
N VAL A 287 11.52 3.08 -1.53
CA VAL A 287 10.24 2.63 -0.96
C VAL A 287 9.13 3.43 -1.61
N ILE A 288 8.34 2.79 -2.47
CA ILE A 288 7.13 3.39 -3.04
C ILE A 288 6.05 3.25 -1.97
N GLY A 289 5.71 4.37 -1.33
CA GLY A 289 4.75 4.42 -0.22
C GLY A 289 3.33 4.74 -0.66
N GLY A 290 2.41 4.74 0.30
CA GLY A 290 0.97 4.97 0.11
C GLY A 290 0.65 6.21 -0.71
N ILE A 291 1.34 7.33 -0.49
CA ILE A 291 1.18 8.56 -1.28
C ILE A 291 1.37 8.35 -2.77
N SER A 292 2.39 7.60 -3.18
CA SER A 292 2.67 7.36 -4.60
C SER A 292 1.79 6.27 -5.19
N MET A 293 1.10 5.49 -4.35
CA MET A 293 0.10 4.51 -4.77
C MET A 293 -1.33 5.09 -4.85
N GLN A 294 -1.57 6.36 -4.45
CA GLN A 294 -2.91 6.94 -4.50
C GLN A 294 -3.48 6.98 -5.92
N GLU A 295 -4.78 6.79 -6.08
CA GLU A 295 -5.48 6.77 -7.39
C GLU A 295 -4.97 5.69 -8.36
N GLN A 296 -4.11 4.78 -7.88
CA GLN A 296 -3.65 3.60 -8.61
C GLN A 296 -4.28 2.36 -8.01
N LEU A 297 -4.79 1.47 -8.85
CA LEU A 297 -5.03 0.09 -8.46
C LEU A 297 -3.72 -0.68 -8.59
N VAL A 298 -3.13 -1.06 -7.46
CA VAL A 298 -1.91 -1.87 -7.37
C VAL A 298 -2.30 -3.31 -7.11
N ILE A 299 -1.76 -4.25 -7.88
CA ILE A 299 -2.10 -5.68 -7.82
C ILE A 299 -0.82 -6.50 -7.64
N TYR A 300 -0.84 -7.40 -6.67
CA TYR A 300 0.21 -8.35 -6.36
C TYR A 300 -0.32 -9.75 -6.70
N ASP A 301 0.13 -10.31 -7.83
CA ASP A 301 -0.27 -11.62 -8.31
C ASP A 301 0.81 -12.65 -7.96
N ASN A 302 0.69 -13.25 -6.78
CA ASN A 302 1.67 -14.21 -6.25
C ASN A 302 1.61 -15.56 -6.96
N GLU A 303 0.49 -15.88 -7.62
CA GLU A 303 0.38 -17.08 -8.45
C GLU A 303 1.32 -17.03 -9.65
N LYS A 304 1.49 -15.84 -10.22
CA LYS A 304 2.29 -15.62 -11.43
C LYS A 304 3.58 -14.85 -11.17
N GLY A 305 3.88 -14.52 -9.91
CA GLY A 305 5.08 -13.77 -9.53
C GLY A 305 5.21 -12.43 -10.25
N ARG A 306 4.11 -11.67 -10.32
CA ARG A 306 4.05 -10.40 -11.06
C ARG A 306 3.27 -9.33 -10.32
N LEU A 307 3.64 -8.07 -10.54
CA LEU A 307 3.00 -6.90 -9.97
C LEU A 307 2.34 -6.10 -11.10
N ALA A 308 1.27 -5.38 -10.78
CA ALA A 308 0.68 -4.42 -11.70
C ALA A 308 0.28 -3.12 -11.01
N TRP A 309 0.24 -2.05 -11.81
CA TRP A 309 -0.43 -0.80 -11.45
C TRP A 309 -1.21 -0.28 -12.65
N MET A 310 -2.31 0.41 -12.36
CA MET A 310 -3.08 1.15 -13.34
C MET A 310 -3.75 2.37 -12.68
N PRO A 311 -3.89 3.49 -13.41
CA PRO A 311 -4.80 4.54 -12.99
C PRO A 311 -6.21 3.96 -12.88
N SER A 312 -6.83 4.10 -11.71
CA SER A 312 -8.22 3.68 -11.51
C SER A 312 -9.07 4.92 -11.30
N PRO A 313 -9.87 5.36 -12.28
CA PRO A 313 -10.72 6.55 -12.14
C PRO A 313 -11.92 6.32 -11.21
N CYS A 314 -11.94 5.21 -10.47
CA CYS A 314 -13.11 4.73 -9.76
C CYS A 314 -12.74 4.29 -8.34
N ASP A 315 -13.22 5.06 -7.36
CA ASP A 315 -13.43 4.63 -5.97
C ASP A 315 -14.52 3.53 -5.87
N LYS A 316 -15.10 3.09 -6.99
CA LYS A 316 -16.14 2.06 -7.03
C LYS A 316 -15.53 0.71 -6.68
N MET A 317 -15.68 0.35 -5.42
CA MET A 317 -15.35 -0.95 -4.87
C MET A 317 -16.01 -2.07 -5.72
N PRO A 318 -15.25 -3.12 -6.09
CA PRO A 318 -15.82 -4.30 -6.71
C PRO A 318 -16.95 -4.89 -5.87
N LYS A 319 -18.02 -5.37 -6.51
CA LYS A 319 -19.08 -6.10 -5.81
C LYS A 319 -18.54 -7.47 -5.43
N SER A 320 -18.32 -7.72 -4.14
CA SER A 320 -17.89 -9.04 -3.68
C SER A 320 -18.86 -10.13 -4.20
N LYS A 321 -18.30 -11.16 -4.84
CA LYS A 321 -19.06 -12.33 -5.30
C LYS A 321 -19.28 -13.36 -4.18
N ALA A 322 -18.64 -13.17 -3.03
CA ALA A 322 -18.83 -13.98 -1.83
C ALA A 322 -19.05 -13.07 -0.63
N ALA A 323 -20.27 -13.05 -0.10
CA ALA A 323 -20.57 -12.46 1.20
C ALA A 323 -19.98 -13.35 2.32
N ILE A 324 -18.66 -13.52 2.36
CA ILE A 324 -17.99 -13.86 3.62
C ILE A 324 -17.85 -12.52 4.33
N ILE A 325 -18.87 -12.20 5.12
CA ILE A 325 -18.85 -11.07 6.05
C ILE A 325 -17.70 -11.34 7.03
N SER A 326 -16.52 -10.81 6.71
CA SER A 326 -15.43 -10.39 7.61
C SER A 326 -15.11 -11.21 8.86
N ARG A 327 -15.44 -12.51 8.91
CA ARG A 327 -15.13 -13.41 10.02
C ARG A 327 -13.90 -14.20 9.65
N ILE A 328 -12.80 -13.90 10.34
CA ILE A 328 -11.60 -14.73 10.41
C ILE A 328 -11.47 -15.25 11.84
#